data_AF-Q05X98-F1
#
_entry.id   AF-Q05X98-F1
#
_cell.length_a   1.000
_cell.length_b   1.000
_cell.length_c   1.000
_cell.angle_alpha   90.00
_cell.angle_beta   90.00
_cell.angle_gamma   90.00
#
_symmetry.space_group_name_H-M   'P 1'
#
loop_
_entity.id
_entity.type
_entity.pdbx_description
1 polymer ?
#
loop_
_entity_poly.entity_id
_entity_poly.type
_entity_poly.pdbx_seq_one_letter_code
_entity_poly.pdbx_strand_id
1 'polypeptide(L)'
;MDAPPMTTPQRCRLLLGLLTLGSLWHAPALQAEELYQLNTTCSTPTARFSCQVTAVNVDDTTEYRHRFGTRTVAYRVIDEPYVRIEGQKNAGAPWETVKNAMIDFKAQELCFNNRAFCVNNPTFLADVLINSGDAMQGRTKAGMAFGSNGRVDVACFDNGCNRLLEAIKQ
;
A
#
# COMPACT_ATOMS: atom_id res chain seq x y z
N MET A 1 -57.74 -18.94 -25.92
CA MET A 1 -58.65 -19.22 -24.78
C MET A 1 -58.34 -18.20 -23.69
N ASP A 2 -58.41 -16.91 -24.00
CA ASP A 2 -59.61 -16.07 -24.15
C ASP A 2 -60.27 -15.73 -22.81
N ALA A 3 -60.03 -14.49 -22.37
CA ALA A 3 -60.92 -13.76 -21.50
C ALA A 3 -61.02 -12.31 -22.02
N PRO A 4 -62.19 -11.85 -22.48
CA PRO A 4 -62.48 -10.44 -22.78
C PRO A 4 -63.33 -9.83 -21.61
N PRO A 5 -63.67 -8.53 -21.61
CA PRO A 5 -63.27 -7.58 -20.56
C PRO A 5 -64.42 -7.09 -19.68
N MET A 6 -64.13 -6.37 -18.60
CA MET A 6 -65.13 -5.51 -17.94
C MET A 6 -64.51 -4.24 -17.33
N THR A 7 -64.72 -3.15 -18.08
CA THR A 7 -65.07 -1.78 -17.70
C THR A 7 -64.66 -1.19 -16.33
N THR A 8 -63.90 -0.10 -16.45
CA THR A 8 -63.72 1.03 -15.51
C THR A 8 -65.07 1.62 -15.05
N PRO A 9 -65.18 2.27 -13.87
CA PRO A 9 -64.57 3.58 -13.58
C PRO A 9 -63.93 3.61 -12.16
N GLN A 10 -63.06 4.54 -11.78
CA GLN A 10 -63.49 5.85 -11.28
C GLN A 10 -62.23 6.62 -10.86
N ARG A 11 -62.07 7.82 -11.43
CA ARG A 11 -61.04 8.78 -11.02
C ARG A 11 -61.36 9.26 -9.60
N CYS A 12 -60.44 9.01 -8.67
CA CYS A 12 -60.28 9.85 -7.49
C CYS A 12 -58.84 10.36 -7.47
N ARG A 13 -58.70 11.64 -7.80
CA ARG A 13 -57.53 12.46 -7.45
C ARG A 13 -57.39 12.46 -5.93
N LEU A 14 -56.17 12.23 -5.44
CA LEU A 14 -55.54 12.78 -4.21
C LEU A 14 -54.16 12.08 -4.11
N LEU A 15 -53.09 12.71 -4.59
CA LEU A 15 -52.13 13.51 -3.82
C LEU A 15 -51.36 12.74 -2.74
N LEU A 16 -50.03 12.80 -2.88
CA LEU A 16 -48.99 12.72 -1.86
C LEU A 16 -48.61 11.32 -1.36
N GLY A 17 -47.38 10.91 -1.72
CA GLY A 17 -46.71 9.79 -1.07
C GLY A 17 -45.53 9.18 -1.83
N LEU A 18 -44.71 9.95 -2.56
CA LEU A 18 -43.38 9.47 -2.95
C LEU A 18 -42.49 9.48 -1.69
N LEU A 19 -42.52 8.40 -0.91
CA LEU A 19 -41.41 8.06 -0.04
C LEU A 19 -40.35 7.40 -0.94
N THR A 20 -39.46 8.25 -1.45
CA THR A 20 -38.21 7.79 -2.05
C THR A 20 -37.49 6.91 -1.04
N LEU A 21 -37.34 5.61 -1.36
CA LEU A 21 -36.35 4.75 -0.76
C LEU A 21 -34.96 5.30 -1.08
N GLY A 22 -34.53 6.31 -0.34
CA GLY A 22 -33.15 6.74 -0.25
C GLY A 22 -32.50 5.96 0.87
N SER A 23 -32.22 4.67 0.65
CA SER A 23 -31.26 3.95 1.47
C SER A 23 -29.95 4.72 1.36
N LEU A 24 -29.69 5.58 2.34
CA LEU A 24 -28.37 6.12 2.61
C LEU A 24 -27.51 4.90 2.95
N TRP A 25 -26.95 4.25 1.93
CA TRP A 25 -25.72 3.48 2.07
C TRP A 25 -24.66 4.47 2.53
N HIS A 26 -24.66 4.76 3.83
CA HIS A 26 -23.44 5.14 4.51
C HIS A 26 -22.54 3.93 4.37
N ALA A 27 -21.70 3.92 3.32
CA ALA A 27 -20.49 3.14 3.37
C ALA A 27 -19.85 3.50 4.72
N PRO A 28 -19.55 2.51 5.58
CA PRO A 28 -18.89 2.80 6.84
C PRO A 28 -17.66 3.64 6.53
N ALA A 29 -17.48 4.74 7.25
CA ALA A 29 -16.24 5.50 7.17
C ALA A 29 -15.12 4.52 7.47
N LEU A 30 -14.36 4.16 6.43
CA LEU A 30 -13.34 3.13 6.50
C LEU A 30 -12.24 3.66 7.42
N GLN A 31 -12.15 3.03 8.59
CA GLN A 31 -11.29 3.47 9.67
C GLN A 31 -9.87 3.00 9.37
N ALA A 32 -8.95 3.95 9.31
CA ALA A 32 -7.53 3.67 9.30
C ALA A 32 -7.13 3.13 10.69
N GLU A 33 -6.60 1.91 10.77
CA GLU A 33 -6.17 1.29 12.02
C GLU A 33 -4.65 1.42 12.17
N GLU A 34 -4.18 2.10 13.22
CA GLU A 34 -2.75 2.21 13.50
C GLU A 34 -2.22 0.87 14.04
N LEU A 35 -1.20 0.32 13.36
CA LEU A 35 -0.51 -0.91 13.76
C LEU A 35 0.62 -0.64 14.75
N TYR A 36 1.47 0.35 14.44
CA TYR A 36 2.54 0.79 15.31
C TYR A 36 3.10 2.16 14.91
N GLN A 37 3.77 2.80 15.87
CA GLN A 37 4.66 3.92 15.63
C GLN A 37 6.10 3.58 16.00
N LEU A 38 7.04 4.12 15.21
CA LEU A 38 8.45 3.90 15.38
C LEU A 38 9.21 5.20 15.13
N ASN A 39 9.94 5.69 16.13
CA ASN A 39 10.95 6.73 15.95
C ASN A 39 12.25 6.07 15.46
N THR A 40 12.72 6.47 14.28
CA THR A 40 13.84 5.82 13.61
C THR A 40 14.65 6.80 12.76
N THR A 41 15.59 6.27 11.98
CA THR A 41 16.38 7.00 11.00
C THR A 41 15.91 6.66 9.59
N CYS A 42 15.65 7.70 8.82
CA CYS A 42 15.45 7.62 7.38
C CYS A 42 16.69 8.19 6.67
N SER A 43 16.89 7.78 5.42
CA SER A 43 18.01 8.27 4.62
C SER A 43 17.63 8.45 3.16
N THR A 44 18.41 9.30 2.51
CA THR A 44 18.47 9.50 1.06
C THR A 44 19.94 9.34 0.65
N PRO A 45 20.28 9.32 -0.64
CA PRO A 45 21.68 9.19 -1.06
C PRO A 45 22.62 10.27 -0.48
N THR A 46 22.09 11.43 -0.09
CA THR A 46 22.88 12.58 0.36
C THR A 46 22.73 12.92 1.84
N ALA A 47 21.76 12.32 2.55
CA ALA A 47 21.47 12.71 3.94
C ALA A 47 20.85 11.58 4.75
N ARG A 48 21.10 11.60 6.07
CA ARG A 48 20.39 10.82 7.09
C ARG A 48 19.67 11.77 8.03
N PHE A 49 18.47 11.41 8.47
CA PHE A 49 17.65 12.25 9.33
C PHE A 49 16.72 11.42 10.20
N SER A 50 16.34 11.96 11.36
CA SER A 50 15.33 11.35 12.21
C SER A 50 13.96 11.41 11.53
N CYS A 51 13.21 10.31 11.60
CA CYS A 51 11.86 10.23 11.09
C CYS A 51 10.99 9.40 12.03
N GLN A 52 9.70 9.68 12.05
CA GLN A 52 8.68 8.86 12.70
C GLN A 52 7.96 8.08 11.61
N VAL A 53 7.87 6.77 11.78
CA VAL A 53 7.06 5.89 10.93
C VAL A 53 5.79 5.56 11.68
N THR A 54 4.65 5.73 11.02
CA THR A 54 3.36 5.19 11.47
C THR A 54 2.91 4.17 10.44
N ALA A 55 2.78 2.91 10.86
CA ALA A 55 2.19 1.86 10.05
C ALA A 55 0.68 1.81 10.32
N VAL A 56 -0.12 1.81 9.25
CA VAL A 56 -1.57 1.96 9.34
C VAL A 56 -2.22 1.04 8.30
N ASN A 57 -3.20 0.24 8.72
CA ASN A 57 -4.07 -0.46 7.79
C ASN A 57 -5.12 0.51 7.25
N VAL A 58 -5.22 0.59 5.92
CA VAL A 58 -6.22 1.39 5.21
C VAL A 58 -6.75 0.53 4.07
N ASP A 59 -8.05 0.20 4.13
CA ASP A 59 -8.70 -0.69 3.17
C ASP A 59 -7.99 -2.06 3.08
N ASP A 60 -7.51 -2.41 1.88
CA ASP A 60 -6.76 -3.62 1.53
C ASP A 60 -5.24 -3.38 1.51
N THR A 61 -4.77 -2.29 2.13
CA THR A 61 -3.37 -1.87 2.09
C THR A 61 -2.80 -1.63 3.47
N THR A 62 -1.49 -1.88 3.60
CA THR A 62 -0.72 -1.41 4.76
C THR A 62 0.09 -0.19 4.34
N GLU A 63 -0.21 0.97 4.90
CA GLU A 63 0.51 2.22 4.67
C GLU A 63 1.58 2.47 5.74
N TYR A 64 2.79 2.81 5.30
CA TYR A 64 3.91 3.24 6.11
C TYR A 64 4.15 4.73 5.87
N ARG A 65 3.65 5.56 6.80
CA ARG A 65 3.72 7.03 6.72
C ARG A 65 4.96 7.52 7.47
N HIS A 66 5.89 8.12 6.74
CA HIS A 66 7.17 8.60 7.25
C HIS A 66 7.12 10.11 7.41
N ARG A 67 7.19 10.61 8.65
CA ARG A 67 7.20 12.04 8.96
C ARG A 67 8.61 12.49 9.37
N PHE A 68 9.10 13.56 8.75
CA PHE A 68 10.37 14.19 9.09
C PHE A 68 10.23 15.72 8.96
N GLY A 69 10.38 16.41 10.09
CA GLY A 69 9.96 17.82 10.19
C GLY A 69 8.46 17.96 9.87
N THR A 70 8.15 18.83 8.90
CA THR A 70 6.78 19.06 8.38
C THR A 70 6.45 18.22 7.14
N ARG A 71 7.41 17.44 6.64
CA ARG A 71 7.25 16.64 5.43
C ARG A 71 6.77 15.24 5.77
N THR A 72 6.00 14.67 4.86
CA THR A 72 5.57 13.27 4.92
C THR A 72 5.89 12.61 3.59
N VAL A 73 6.40 11.39 3.64
CA VAL A 73 6.49 10.47 2.50
C VAL A 73 5.79 9.19 2.93
N ALA A 74 4.95 8.61 2.09
CA ALA A 74 4.27 7.36 2.41
C ALA A 74 4.60 6.28 1.40
N TYR A 75 4.61 5.04 1.87
CA TYR A 75 4.66 3.85 1.03
C TYR A 75 3.51 2.96 1.43
N ARG A 76 2.86 2.30 0.48
CA ARG A 76 1.84 1.29 0.79
C ARG A 76 2.19 -0.03 0.15
N VAL A 77 1.92 -1.09 0.90
CA VAL A 77 2.00 -2.47 0.44
C VAL A 77 0.58 -2.92 0.15
N ILE A 78 0.38 -3.49 -1.04
CA ILE A 78 -0.89 -4.02 -1.51
C ILE A 78 -0.65 -5.49 -1.82
N ASP A 79 -1.25 -6.39 -1.07
CA ASP A 79 -0.93 -7.82 -1.15
C ASP A 79 -1.86 -8.59 -2.11
N GLU A 80 -3.07 -8.09 -2.34
CA GLU A 80 -4.05 -8.71 -3.22
C GLU A 80 -4.23 -7.96 -4.57
N PRO A 81 -4.40 -8.70 -5.68
CA PRO A 81 -4.23 -10.15 -5.84
C PRO A 81 -2.75 -10.58 -5.96
N TYR A 82 -1.81 -9.65 -5.81
CA TYR A 82 -0.37 -9.89 -5.80
C TYR A 82 0.32 -8.67 -5.18
N VAL A 83 1.52 -8.90 -4.61
CA VAL A 83 2.32 -7.86 -3.96
C VAL A 83 2.67 -6.74 -4.93
N ARG A 84 2.27 -5.52 -4.57
CA ARG A 84 2.68 -4.26 -5.18
C ARG A 84 3.12 -3.29 -4.09
N ILE A 85 4.05 -2.42 -4.43
CA ILE A 85 4.46 -1.32 -3.56
C ILE A 85 4.30 -0.01 -4.32
N GLU A 86 3.64 0.94 -3.70
CA GLU A 86 3.46 2.29 -4.24
C GLU A 86 3.97 3.33 -3.25
N GLY A 87 4.50 4.43 -3.78
CA GLY A 87 5.02 5.55 -3.01
C GLY A 87 4.23 6.83 -3.28
N GLN A 88 4.06 7.62 -2.24
CA GLN A 88 3.47 8.95 -2.28
C GLN A 88 4.50 9.97 -1.75
N LYS A 89 4.87 10.94 -2.59
CA LYS A 89 5.96 11.90 -2.31
C LYS A 89 5.61 12.93 -1.23
N ASN A 90 4.32 13.24 -1.07
CA ASN A 90 3.77 14.11 -0.03
C ASN A 90 2.28 13.81 0.16
N ALA A 91 1.72 14.18 1.32
CA ALA A 91 0.30 14.02 1.58
C ALA A 91 -0.53 14.63 0.43
N GLY A 92 -1.47 13.84 -0.10
CA GLY A 92 -2.35 14.22 -1.21
C GLY A 92 -1.77 14.06 -2.62
N ALA A 93 -0.47 13.74 -2.77
CA ALA A 93 0.07 13.41 -4.08
C ALA A 93 -0.49 12.06 -4.58
N PRO A 94 -0.52 11.81 -5.90
CA PRO A 94 -0.85 10.50 -6.43
C PRO A 94 0.09 9.40 -5.91
N TRP A 95 -0.43 8.19 -5.78
CA TRP A 95 0.36 6.99 -5.55
C TRP A 95 1.03 6.58 -6.87
N GLU A 96 2.34 6.33 -6.82
CA GLU A 96 3.15 5.87 -7.95
C GLU A 96 3.78 4.52 -7.60
N THR A 97 3.72 3.55 -8.52
CA THR A 97 4.46 2.29 -8.39
C THR A 97 5.95 2.52 -8.16
N VAL A 98 6.52 1.88 -7.14
CA VAL A 98 7.97 1.91 -6.91
C VAL A 98 8.67 1.03 -7.95
N LYS A 99 9.84 1.46 -8.43
CA LYS A 99 10.61 0.73 -9.44
C LYS A 99 11.33 -0.49 -8.87
N ASN A 100 11.76 -0.39 -7.61
CA ASN A 100 12.41 -1.47 -6.88
C ASN A 100 12.35 -1.22 -5.37
N ALA A 101 12.47 -2.30 -4.61
CA ALA A 101 12.61 -2.29 -3.16
C ALA A 101 13.73 -3.25 -2.75
N MET A 102 14.54 -2.87 -1.77
CA MET A 102 15.69 -3.63 -1.29
C MET A 102 15.68 -3.68 0.23
N ILE A 103 15.89 -4.86 0.79
CA ILE A 103 16.03 -5.07 2.23
C ILE A 103 17.47 -5.47 2.54
N ASP A 104 18.04 -4.86 3.56
CA ASP A 104 19.23 -5.34 4.27
C ASP A 104 18.83 -5.70 5.71
N PHE A 105 18.69 -6.99 5.99
CA PHE A 105 18.22 -7.47 7.29
C PHE A 105 19.25 -7.23 8.40
N LYS A 106 20.54 -7.17 8.06
CA LYS A 106 21.60 -6.87 9.03
C LYS A 106 21.58 -5.40 9.44
N ALA A 107 21.38 -4.52 8.47
CA ALA A 107 21.25 -3.09 8.72
C ALA A 107 19.83 -2.69 9.14
N GLN A 108 18.87 -3.61 9.16
CA GLN A 108 17.45 -3.37 9.41
C GLN A 108 16.85 -2.27 8.50
N GLU A 109 17.36 -2.18 7.26
CA GLU A 109 17.07 -1.10 6.33
C GLU A 109 16.22 -1.62 5.15
N LEU A 110 15.14 -0.88 4.84
CA LEU A 110 14.35 -1.03 3.63
C LEU A 110 14.54 0.21 2.75
N CYS A 111 14.91 0.00 1.49
CA CYS A 111 15.19 1.05 0.53
C CYS A 111 14.27 0.94 -0.69
N PHE A 112 13.81 2.06 -1.21
CA PHE A 112 12.99 2.14 -2.42
C PHE A 112 13.68 2.91 -3.54
N ASN A 113 13.31 2.61 -4.79
CA ASN A 113 13.70 3.37 -5.98
C ASN A 113 15.21 3.61 -6.08
N ASN A 114 16.00 2.54 -6.04
CA ASN A 114 17.46 2.55 -6.09
C ASN A 114 18.07 3.40 -4.96
N ARG A 115 17.58 3.17 -3.73
CA ARG A 115 18.01 3.86 -2.50
C ARG A 115 17.74 5.37 -2.51
N ALA A 116 16.80 5.84 -3.32
CA ALA A 116 16.35 7.24 -3.28
C ALA A 116 15.76 7.61 -1.92
N PHE A 117 15.14 6.64 -1.25
CA PHE A 117 14.68 6.74 0.13
C PHE A 117 14.87 5.40 0.83
N CYS A 118 15.42 5.43 2.05
CA CYS A 118 15.54 4.26 2.90
C CYS A 118 15.05 4.55 4.31
N VAL A 119 14.60 3.52 5.00
CA VAL A 119 14.12 3.59 6.39
C VAL A 119 14.68 2.42 7.18
N ASN A 120 15.15 2.70 8.41
CA ASN A 120 15.39 1.65 9.39
C ASN A 120 14.06 1.24 10.02
N ASN A 121 13.58 0.03 9.74
CA ASN A 121 12.29 -0.44 10.26
C ASN A 121 12.39 -1.89 10.74
N PRO A 122 12.97 -2.13 11.94
CA PRO A 122 13.11 -3.46 12.49
C PRO A 122 11.77 -4.18 12.70
N THR A 123 10.70 -3.45 13.03
CA THR A 123 9.37 -4.04 13.25
C THR A 123 8.83 -4.66 11.98
N PHE A 124 8.84 -3.90 10.87
CA PHE A 124 8.44 -4.42 9.56
C PHE A 124 9.32 -5.60 9.12
N LEU A 125 10.63 -5.49 9.28
CA LEU A 125 11.55 -6.52 8.81
C LEU A 125 11.50 -7.81 9.63
N ALA A 126 11.18 -7.73 10.92
CA ALA A 126 10.90 -8.91 11.73
C ALA A 126 9.65 -9.64 11.22
N ASP A 127 8.59 -8.90 10.89
CA ASP A 127 7.37 -9.46 10.31
C ASP A 127 7.64 -10.13 8.94
N VAL A 128 8.39 -9.46 8.05
CA VAL A 128 8.83 -10.05 6.78
C VAL A 128 9.55 -11.37 6.99
N LEU A 129 10.48 -11.46 7.96
CA LEU A 129 11.21 -12.70 8.24
C LEU A 129 10.30 -13.81 8.75
N ILE A 130 9.34 -13.50 9.62
CA ILE A 130 8.37 -14.45 10.14
C ILE A 130 7.49 -15.00 9.01
N ASN A 131 6.98 -14.12 8.14
CA ASN A 131 6.02 -14.48 7.10
C ASN A 131 6.67 -15.12 5.85
N SER A 132 7.97 -14.92 5.65
CA SER A 132 8.68 -15.49 4.48
C SER A 132 9.10 -16.96 4.64
N GLY A 133 9.03 -17.51 5.86
CA GLY A 133 9.43 -18.89 6.15
C GLY A 133 10.86 -19.22 5.68
N ASP A 134 11.04 -20.43 5.16
CA ASP A 134 12.35 -20.97 4.78
C ASP A 134 13.05 -20.19 3.65
N ALA A 135 12.30 -19.44 2.83
CA ALA A 135 12.87 -18.67 1.71
C ALA A 135 13.90 -17.62 2.16
N MET A 136 13.73 -17.12 3.39
CA MET A 136 14.58 -16.08 3.98
C MET A 136 15.56 -16.61 5.02
N GLN A 137 15.57 -17.91 5.29
CA GLN A 137 16.45 -18.49 6.29
C GLN A 137 17.93 -18.32 5.91
N GLY A 138 18.71 -17.71 6.81
CA GLY A 138 20.14 -17.43 6.59
C GLY A 138 20.44 -16.34 5.56
N ARG A 139 19.41 -15.77 4.91
CA ARG A 139 19.56 -14.67 3.96
C ARG A 139 19.79 -13.36 4.70
N THR A 140 20.59 -12.50 4.10
CA THR A 140 20.94 -11.19 4.67
C THR A 140 20.38 -10.03 3.87
N LYS A 141 20.06 -10.28 2.60
CA LYS A 141 19.45 -9.29 1.70
C LYS A 141 18.39 -9.93 0.83
N ALA A 142 17.34 -9.17 0.57
CA ALA A 142 16.33 -9.48 -0.43
C ALA A 142 16.03 -8.24 -1.25
N GLY A 143 15.49 -8.41 -2.43
CA GLY A 143 15.07 -7.28 -3.24
C GLY A 143 14.13 -7.67 -4.36
N MET A 144 13.40 -6.69 -4.85
CA MET A 144 12.41 -6.83 -5.91
C MET A 144 12.57 -5.67 -6.90
N ALA A 145 12.45 -5.98 -8.19
CA ALA A 145 12.22 -5.00 -9.24
C ALA A 145 10.79 -5.16 -9.76
N PHE A 146 10.11 -4.04 -9.99
CA PHE A 146 8.72 -4.01 -10.40
C PHE A 146 8.59 -3.57 -11.86
N GLY A 147 7.73 -4.25 -12.60
CA GLY A 147 7.35 -3.87 -13.95
C GLY A 147 6.47 -2.63 -13.97
N SER A 148 6.14 -2.15 -15.18
CA SER A 148 5.31 -0.95 -15.38
C SER A 148 3.87 -1.08 -14.86
N ASN A 149 3.40 -2.30 -14.65
CA ASN A 149 2.10 -2.63 -14.06
C ASN A 149 2.16 -2.85 -12.53
N GLY A 150 3.32 -2.63 -11.91
CA GLY A 150 3.59 -2.80 -10.49
C GLY A 150 3.75 -4.24 -10.01
N ARG A 151 3.70 -5.23 -10.91
CA ARG A 151 4.03 -6.62 -10.56
C ARG A 151 5.52 -6.78 -10.34
N VAL A 152 5.89 -7.73 -9.49
CA VAL A 152 7.29 -8.15 -9.34
C VAL A 152 7.74 -8.85 -10.63
N ASP A 153 8.72 -8.26 -11.32
CA ASP A 153 9.35 -8.86 -12.50
C ASP A 153 10.54 -9.74 -12.10
N VAL A 154 11.29 -9.29 -11.08
CA VAL A 154 12.49 -9.97 -10.60
C VAL A 154 12.55 -9.90 -9.08
N ALA A 155 12.87 -11.04 -8.45
CA ALA A 155 13.28 -11.11 -7.05
C ALA A 155 14.76 -11.51 -6.97
N CYS A 156 15.47 -11.00 -5.97
CA CYS A 156 16.88 -11.30 -5.73
C CYS A 156 17.14 -11.60 -4.26
N PHE A 157 18.23 -12.33 -4.00
CA PHE A 157 18.71 -12.61 -2.66
C PHE A 157 20.24 -12.45 -2.59
N ASP A 158 20.73 -11.95 -1.46
CA ASP A 158 22.16 -11.78 -1.15
C ASP A 158 22.96 -11.18 -2.32
N ASN A 159 23.97 -11.89 -2.84
CA ASN A 159 24.82 -11.43 -3.94
C ASN A 159 24.05 -11.21 -5.25
N GLY A 160 22.93 -11.91 -5.45
CA GLY A 160 22.06 -11.70 -6.61
C GLY A 160 21.48 -10.28 -6.64
N CYS A 161 21.32 -9.66 -5.48
CA CYS A 161 20.83 -8.29 -5.39
C CYS A 161 21.83 -7.24 -5.86
N ASN A 162 23.14 -7.49 -5.73
CA ASN A 162 24.13 -6.59 -6.29
C ASN A 162 24.05 -6.57 -7.83
N ARG A 163 23.87 -7.74 -8.45
CA ARG A 163 23.69 -7.86 -9.91
C ARG A 163 22.40 -7.19 -10.38
N LEU A 164 21.30 -7.34 -9.63
CA LEU A 164 20.06 -6.65 -9.95
C LEU A 164 20.26 -5.13 -9.93
N LEU A 165 20.92 -4.61 -8.89
CA LEU A 165 21.22 -3.17 -8.76
C LEU A 165 22.08 -2.64 -9.91
N GLU A 166 23.04 -3.42 -10.41
CA GLU A 166 23.85 -3.06 -11.58
C GLU A 166 23.01 -2.99 -12.86
N ALA A 167 22.07 -3.92 -13.04
CA ALA A 167 21.21 -3.99 -14.22
C ALA A 167 20.18 -2.86 -14.26
N ILE A 168 19.61 -2.46 -13.13
CA ILE A 168 18.57 -1.40 -13.07
C ILE A 168 19.12 0.03 -13.01
N LYS A 169 20.45 0.20 -12.86
CA LYS A 169 21.12 1.51 -12.89
C LYS A 169 21.43 1.98 -14.32
N GLN A 170 21.42 1.06 -15.29
CA GLN A 170 21.60 1.34 -16.71
C GLN A 170 20.31 1.87 -17.31
#